data_AF-A0A835KSD3-F1
#
_entry.id   AF-A0A835KSD3-F1
#
_cell.length_a   1.000
_cell.length_b   1.000
_cell.length_c   1.000
_cell.angle_alpha   90.00
_cell.angle_beta   90.00
_cell.angle_gamma   90.00
#
_symmetry.space_group_name_H-M   'P 1'
#
loop_
_entity.id
_entity.type
_entity.pdbx_description
1 polymer ?
#
loop_
_entity_poly.entity_id
_entity_poly.type
_entity_poly.pdbx_seq_one_letter_code
_entity_poly.pdbx_strand_id
1 'polypeptide(L)'
;MKVVKRLLPQDFIDYMMETPSPILDEVPEDELAKRPKFFRDAYARCKVRNDKIKAYYDALIDQYKQLGYAEDESEVTDDEEMEEK
;
A
#
# COMPACT_ATOMS: atom_id res chain seq x y z
N MET A 1 -0.39 -0.33 -22.98
CA MET A 1 -0.53 -0.34 -21.52
C MET A 1 -1.26 -1.60 -21.13
N LYS A 2 -0.51 -2.54 -20.55
CA LYS A 2 -0.99 -3.89 -20.25
C LYS A 2 -1.04 -4.04 -18.73
N VAL A 3 -2.19 -4.44 -18.20
CA VAL A 3 -2.31 -4.81 -16.78
C VAL A 3 -1.92 -6.26 -16.65
N VAL A 4 -0.93 -6.54 -15.79
CA VAL A 4 -0.53 -7.91 -15.44
C VAL A 4 -1.04 -8.18 -14.04
N LYS A 5 -1.76 -9.31 -13.88
CA LYS A 5 -2.22 -9.80 -12.59
C LYS A 5 -1.25 -10.86 -12.07
N ARG A 6 -0.87 -10.77 -10.81
CA ARG A 6 0.00 -11.75 -10.15
C ARG A 6 -0.66 -12.24 -8.88
N LEU A 7 -0.83 -13.56 -8.76
CA LEU A 7 -1.27 -14.16 -7.51
C LEU A 7 -0.26 -13.86 -6.41
N LEU A 8 -0.74 -13.36 -5.28
CA LEU A 8 0.09 -13.12 -4.12
C LEU A 8 0.35 -14.42 -3.35
N PRO A 9 1.57 -14.63 -2.83
CA PRO A 9 1.86 -15.74 -1.94
C PRO A 9 0.99 -15.68 -0.68
N GLN A 10 0.54 -16.85 -0.20
CA GLN A 10 -0.26 -16.96 1.01
C GLN A 10 0.45 -16.34 2.22
N ASP A 11 1.74 -16.62 2.41
CA ASP A 11 2.55 -16.05 3.49
C ASP A 11 2.55 -14.51 3.51
N PHE A 12 2.41 -13.87 2.34
CA PHE A 12 2.32 -12.42 2.26
C PHE A 12 0.95 -11.90 2.70
N ILE A 13 -0.12 -12.62 2.37
CA ILE A 13 -1.48 -12.32 2.84
C ILE A 13 -1.58 -12.50 4.35
N ASP A 14 -1.03 -13.60 4.86
CA ASP A 14 -0.99 -13.89 6.30
C ASP A 14 -0.23 -12.79 7.05
N TYR A 15 0.94 -12.38 6.54
CA TYR A 15 1.68 -11.24 7.07
C TYR A 15 0.84 -9.96 7.14
N MET A 16 0.08 -9.64 6.08
CA MET A 16 -0.79 -8.46 6.06
C MET A 16 -1.97 -8.56 7.05
N MET A 17 -2.50 -9.76 7.29
CA MET A 17 -3.57 -9.99 8.28
C MET A 17 -3.06 -9.95 9.72
N GLU A 18 -1.87 -10.51 9.98
CA GLU A 18 -1.25 -10.56 11.31
C GLU A 18 -0.63 -9.22 11.71
N THR A 19 -0.28 -8.39 10.74
CA THR A 19 0.33 -7.07 10.95
C THR A 19 -0.67 -5.98 10.58
N PRO A 20 -1.68 -5.68 11.45
CA PRO A 20 -2.63 -4.60 11.20
C PRO A 20 -1.85 -3.28 11.10
N SER A 21 -1.81 -2.73 9.89
CA SER A 21 -0.97 -1.61 9.48
C SER A 21 -0.96 -0.44 10.48
N PRO A 22 0.19 -0.12 11.12
CA PRO A 22 0.43 1.17 11.72
C PRO A 22 1.69 1.76 11.07
N ILE A 23 1.61 2.23 9.82
CA ILE A 23 2.81 2.79 9.17
C ILE A 23 3.08 4.22 9.69
N LEU A 24 2.09 4.84 10.34
CA LEU A 24 2.24 6.12 11.01
C LEU A 24 1.28 6.20 12.21
N ASP A 25 1.82 6.46 13.40
CA ASP A 25 1.00 6.80 14.56
C ASP A 25 0.20 8.07 14.26
N GLU A 26 -1.11 8.02 14.44
CA GLU A 26 -1.97 9.19 14.24
C GLU A 26 -1.68 10.23 15.32
N VAL A 27 -1.19 11.39 14.89
CA VAL A 27 -1.06 12.57 15.73
C VAL A 27 -2.39 13.34 15.67
N PRO A 28 -3.07 13.57 16.81
CA PRO A 28 -4.26 14.41 16.89
C PRO A 28 -4.02 15.79 16.28
N GLU A 29 -5.03 16.36 15.63
CA GLU A 29 -4.89 17.61 14.88
C GLU A 29 -4.47 18.79 15.78
N ASP A 30 -4.97 18.83 17.02
CA ASP A 30 -4.65 19.84 18.02
C ASP A 30 -3.19 19.75 18.48
N GLU A 31 -2.65 18.54 18.61
CA GLU A 31 -1.23 18.30 18.89
C GLU A 31 -0.35 18.59 17.68
N LEU A 32 -0.80 18.23 16.47
CA LEU A 32 -0.07 18.49 15.23
C LEU A 32 0.04 20.00 14.97
N ALA A 33 -1.01 20.78 15.26
CA ALA A 33 -1.04 22.22 15.09
C ALA A 33 0.01 22.96 15.95
N LYS A 34 0.37 22.39 17.11
CA LYS A 34 1.43 22.90 18.00
C LYS A 34 2.85 22.63 17.47
N ARG A 35 3.00 21.80 16.43
CA ARG A 35 4.32 21.40 15.90
C ARG A 35 4.86 22.41 14.89
N PRO A 36 6.20 22.53 14.76
CA PRO A 36 6.83 23.34 13.74
C PRO A 36 6.34 23.00 12.33
N LYS A 37 6.36 23.98 11.41
CA LYS A 37 5.90 23.80 10.03
C LYS A 37 6.58 22.62 9.33
N PHE A 38 7.91 22.47 9.50
CA PHE A 38 8.65 21.36 8.87
C PHE A 38 8.12 19.98 9.31
N PHE A 39 7.69 19.84 10.57
CA PHE A 39 7.14 18.60 11.10
C PHE A 39 5.76 18.33 10.50
N ARG A 40 4.89 19.34 10.46
CA ARG A 40 3.56 19.23 9.85
C ARG A 40 3.63 18.87 8.37
N ASP A 41 4.55 19.49 7.64
CA ASP A 41 4.79 19.22 6.22
C ASP A 41 5.30 17.78 6.01
N ALA A 42 6.20 17.28 6.87
CA ALA A 42 6.67 15.90 6.82
C ALA A 42 5.56 14.90 7.17
N TYR A 43 4.83 15.15 8.25
CA TYR A 43 3.71 14.32 8.70
C TYR A 43 2.64 14.18 7.61
N ALA A 44 2.26 15.28 6.95
CA ALA A 44 1.29 15.25 5.86
C ALA A 44 1.73 14.35 4.70
N ARG A 45 3.01 14.38 4.31
CA ARG A 45 3.55 13.49 3.27
C ARG A 45 3.56 12.03 3.70
N CYS A 46 3.95 11.77 4.94
CA CYS A 46 3.93 10.42 5.52
C CYS A 46 2.50 9.88 5.60
N LYS A 47 1.54 10.69 6.03
CA LYS A 47 0.11 10.33 6.14
C LYS A 47 -0.46 9.91 4.79
N VAL A 48 -0.25 10.72 3.74
CA VAL A 48 -0.71 10.39 2.38
C VAL A 48 -0.14 9.06 1.88
N ARG A 49 1.13 8.76 2.17
CA ARG A 49 1.73 7.48 1.80
C ARG A 49 1.13 6.33 2.60
N ASN A 50 0.98 6.51 3.92
CA ASN A 50 0.38 5.51 4.80
C ASN A 50 -1.05 5.18 4.37
N ASP A 51 -1.88 6.19 4.12
CA ASP A 51 -3.27 6.01 3.69
C ASP A 51 -3.37 5.19 2.40
N LYS A 52 -2.46 5.41 1.44
CA LYS A 52 -2.39 4.62 0.20
C LYS A 52 -1.99 3.16 0.45
N ILE A 53 -0.99 2.91 1.28
CA ILE A 53 -0.55 1.54 1.59
C ILE A 53 -1.65 0.81 2.37
N LYS A 54 -2.28 1.47 3.33
CA LYS A 54 -3.39 0.92 4.09
C LYS A 54 -4.55 0.53 3.17
N ALA A 55 -5.00 1.44 2.31
CA ALA A 55 -6.06 1.15 1.35
C ALA A 55 -5.72 -0.02 0.41
N TYR A 56 -4.45 -0.12 -0.02
CA TYR A 56 -3.97 -1.23 -0.82
C TYR A 56 -4.01 -2.56 -0.07
N TYR A 57 -3.53 -2.61 1.18
CA TYR A 57 -3.58 -3.84 2.01
C TYR A 57 -5.02 -4.25 2.33
N ASP A 58 -5.87 -3.29 2.70
CA ASP A 58 -7.29 -3.56 2.98
C ASP A 58 -7.98 -4.17 1.75
N ALA A 59 -7.70 -3.64 0.54
CA ALA A 59 -8.25 -4.19 -0.70
C ALA A 59 -7.80 -5.63 -0.98
N LEU A 60 -6.51 -5.95 -0.77
CA LEU A 60 -5.98 -7.30 -0.97
C LEU A 60 -6.54 -8.30 0.05
N ILE A 61 -6.63 -7.89 1.32
CA ILE A 61 -7.20 -8.72 2.38
C ILE A 61 -8.68 -8.98 2.10
N ASP A 62 -9.43 -7.98 1.66
CA ASP A 62 -10.85 -8.14 1.33
C ASP A 62 -11.05 -9.05 0.11
N GLN A 63 -10.21 -8.92 -0.91
CA GLN A 63 -10.20 -9.83 -2.06
C GLN A 63 -9.93 -11.28 -1.60
N TYR A 64 -8.93 -11.48 -0.73
CA TYR A 64 -8.60 -12.78 -0.17
C TYR A 64 -9.77 -13.40 0.62
N LYS A 65 -10.41 -12.62 1.50
CA LYS A 65 -11.57 -13.08 2.27
C LYS A 65 -12.75 -13.50 1.39
N GLN A 66 -12.92 -12.88 0.23
CA GLN A 66 -14.01 -13.18 -0.70
C GLN A 66 -13.70 -14.37 -1.62
N LEU A 67 -12.46 -14.47 -2.13
CA LEU A 67 -12.10 -15.40 -3.20
C LEU A 67 -11.21 -16.57 -2.75
N GLY A 68 -10.62 -16.48 -1.56
CA GLY A 68 -9.59 -17.42 -1.07
C GLY A 68 -8.20 -17.19 -1.66
N TYR A 69 -8.02 -16.12 -2.44
CA TYR A 69 -6.74 -15.68 -3.01
C TYR A 69 -6.80 -14.17 -3.28
N ALA A 70 -5.64 -13.54 -3.44
CA ALA A 70 -5.54 -12.15 -3.88
C ALA A 70 -4.57 -12.02 -5.06
N GLU A 71 -4.85 -11.06 -5.93
CA GLU A 71 -4.05 -10.74 -7.11
C GLU A 71 -3.58 -9.29 -7.02
N ASP A 72 -2.29 -9.08 -7.20
CA ASP A 72 -1.72 -7.75 -7.39
C ASP A 72 -1.77 -7.38 -8.87
N GLU A 73 -2.31 -6.20 -9.16
CA GLU A 73 -2.39 -5.66 -10.52
C GLU A 73 -1.30 -4.60 -10.71
N SER A 74 -0.35 -4.89 -11.60
CA SER A 74 0.69 -3.95 -11.98
C SER A 74 0.49 -3.51 -13.43
N GLU A 75 0.43 -2.20 -13.65
CA GLU A 75 0.43 -1.62 -14.99
C GLU A 75 1.85 -1.66 -15.57
N VAL A 76 2.01 -2.33 -16.71
CA VAL A 76 3.27 -2.37 -17.47
C VAL A 76 3.11 -1.46 -18.70
N THR A 77 4.03 -0.52 -18.84
CA THR A 77 4.21 0.23 -20.09
C THR A 77 5.03 -0.64 -21.05
N ASP A 78 4.60 -0.77 -22.30
CA ASP A 78 5.15 -1.69 -23.31
C ASP A 78 6.59 -1.34 -23.79
N ASP A 79 7.37 -0.58 -23.02
CA ASP A 79 8.69 -0.03 -23.39
C ASP A 79 9.88 -0.96 -23.08
N GLU A 80 9.65 -2.25 -22.90
CA GLU A 80 10.73 -3.25 -22.87
C GLU A 80 10.38 -4.46 -23.74
N GLU A 81 10.48 -4.28 -25.06
CA GLU A 81 11.01 -5.35 -25.93
C GLU A 81 12.43 -5.66 -25.44
N MET A 82 12.57 -6.52 -24.42
CA MET A 82 13.84 -7.18 -24.17
C MET A 82 14.09 -8.12 -25.33
N GLU A 83 14.99 -7.71 -26.24
CA GLU A 83 15.63 -8.61 -27.20
C GLU A 83 16.15 -9.85 -26.45
N GLU A 84 15.58 -11.01 -26.78
CA GLU A 84 16.19 -12.30 -26.46
C GLU A 84 17.56 -12.38 -27.16
N LYS A 85 18.63 -12.61 -26.38
CA LYS A 85 19.84 -13.27 -26.85
C LYS A 85 20.36 -14.24 -25.82
#